data_AF-A0A1I2WD04-F1
#
_entry.id   AF-A0A1I2WD04-F1
#
_cell.length_a   1.000
_cell.length_b   1.000
_cell.length_c   1.000
_cell.angle_alpha   90.00
_cell.angle_beta   90.00
_cell.angle_gamma   90.00
#
_symmetry.space_group_name_H-M   'P 1'
#
loop_
_entity.id
_entity.type
_entity.pdbx_description
1 polymer ?
#
loop_
_entity_poly.entity_id
_entity_poly.type
_entity_poly.pdbx_seq_one_letter_code
_entity_poly.pdbx_strand_id
1 'polypeptide(L)'
;MSKKYNRLRKYEFLILNDSPGKDTVDDAIELIDTIASKNNTLVEALSGLFIQEVFSLLTTQQQKVIKATILEGATEREAAIELGVTKQAVNNIKNRALKKLRKHFVSTEPFDQ
;
A
#
# COMPACT_ATOMS: atom_id res chain seq x y z
N MET A 1 -16.24 9.15 52.71
CA MET A 1 -15.46 8.43 51.67
C MET A 1 -16.26 8.43 50.37
N SER A 2 -15.73 9.08 49.33
CA SER A 2 -16.46 9.57 48.15
C SER A 2 -16.91 8.47 47.17
N LYS A 3 -18.12 8.63 46.57
CA LYS A 3 -18.78 7.74 45.59
C LYS A 3 -17.94 7.41 44.33
N LYS A 4 -16.78 8.07 44.17
CA LYS A 4 -15.86 7.96 43.03
C LYS A 4 -15.09 6.63 42.98
N TYR A 5 -14.81 6.00 44.13
CA TYR A 5 -14.06 4.73 44.19
C TYR A 5 -14.89 3.48 43.86
N ASN A 6 -16.22 3.60 43.86
CA ASN A 6 -17.11 2.46 43.63
C ASN A 6 -17.30 2.16 42.14
N ARG A 7 -17.12 3.15 41.27
CA ARG A 7 -17.20 2.95 39.81
C ARG A 7 -15.99 2.20 39.27
N LEU A 8 -14.76 2.60 39.64
CA LEU A 8 -13.54 1.93 39.19
C LEU A 8 -13.49 0.46 39.61
N ARG A 9 -13.78 0.15 40.88
CA ARG A 9 -13.88 -1.24 41.37
C ARG A 9 -14.89 -2.06 40.57
N LYS A 10 -16.02 -1.46 40.17
CA LYS A 10 -17.06 -2.14 39.40
C LYS A 10 -16.62 -2.44 37.97
N TYR A 11 -15.86 -1.54 37.34
CA TYR A 11 -15.26 -1.79 36.02
C TYR A 11 -14.15 -2.85 36.08
N GLU A 12 -13.26 -2.78 37.08
CA GLU A 12 -12.22 -3.81 37.27
C GLU A 12 -12.83 -5.20 37.51
N PHE A 13 -13.92 -5.27 38.28
CA PHE A 13 -14.60 -6.54 38.59
C PHE A 13 -15.40 -7.11 37.40
N LEU A 14 -15.91 -6.26 36.50
CA LEU A 14 -16.61 -6.70 35.29
C LEU A 14 -15.66 -7.36 34.29
N ILE A 15 -14.42 -6.90 34.21
CA ILE A 15 -13.40 -7.45 33.28
C ILE A 15 -12.89 -8.82 33.75
N LEU A 16 -12.82 -9.04 35.07
CA LEU A 16 -12.20 -10.24 35.67
C LEU A 16 -13.17 -11.42 35.90
N ASN A 17 -14.49 -11.16 35.92
CA ASN A 17 -15.52 -12.21 36.08
C ASN A 17 -16.10 -12.73 34.77
N ASP A 18 -15.71 -12.13 33.64
CA ASP A 18 -16.02 -12.70 32.35
C ASP A 18 -15.03 -13.84 32.08
N SER A 19 -15.32 -15.00 32.66
CA SER A 19 -14.75 -16.25 32.18
C SER A 19 -15.07 -16.31 30.67
N PRO A 20 -14.08 -16.43 29.75
CA PRO A 20 -14.32 -16.43 28.32
C PRO A 20 -14.94 -17.77 27.93
N GLY A 21 -16.21 -17.91 28.28
CA GLY A 21 -17.04 -19.06 27.99
C GLY A 21 -17.92 -18.74 26.81
N LYS A 22 -17.32 -18.75 25.61
CA LYS A 22 -17.98 -18.72 24.30
C LYS A 22 -18.73 -17.41 24.03
N ASP A 23 -18.13 -16.55 23.19
CA ASP A 23 -18.80 -15.69 22.19
C ASP A 23 -17.98 -14.46 21.76
N THR A 24 -16.73 -14.27 22.23
CA THR A 24 -15.96 -13.02 21.97
C THR A 24 -14.72 -13.16 21.07
N VAL A 25 -14.60 -14.28 20.35
CA VAL A 25 -13.54 -14.40 19.32
C VAL A 25 -13.85 -13.47 18.15
N ASP A 26 -15.13 -13.29 17.80
CA ASP A 26 -15.57 -12.42 16.71
C ASP A 26 -15.30 -10.93 17.01
N ASP A 27 -15.70 -10.44 18.19
CA ASP A 27 -15.46 -9.05 18.61
C ASP A 27 -13.96 -8.71 18.75
N ALA A 28 -13.16 -9.65 19.25
CA ALA A 28 -11.70 -9.46 19.35
C ALA A 28 -11.03 -9.49 17.96
N ILE A 29 -11.52 -10.34 17.05
CA ILE A 29 -11.07 -10.37 15.65
C ILE A 29 -11.49 -9.09 14.92
N GLU A 30 -12.72 -8.60 15.12
CA GLU A 30 -13.23 -7.38 14.49
C GLU A 30 -12.43 -6.13 14.92
N LEU A 31 -12.03 -6.06 16.19
CA LEU A 31 -11.20 -4.98 16.72
C LEU A 31 -9.76 -5.07 16.18
N ILE A 32 -9.21 -6.28 15.99
CA ILE A 32 -7.92 -6.51 15.34
C ILE A 32 -7.97 -6.14 13.85
N ASP A 33 -9.03 -6.53 13.12
CA ASP A 33 -9.25 -6.21 11.71
C ASP A 33 -9.41 -4.71 11.48
N THR A 34 -10.03 -4.00 12.43
CA THR A 34 -10.16 -2.54 12.39
C THR A 34 -8.80 -1.84 12.56
N ILE A 35 -7.93 -2.35 13.44
CA ILE A 35 -6.56 -1.84 13.61
C ILE A 35 -5.70 -2.17 12.39
N ALA A 36 -5.83 -3.38 11.83
CA ALA A 36 -5.16 -3.80 10.61
C ALA A 36 -5.57 -2.94 9.41
N SER A 37 -6.88 -2.65 9.26
CA SER A 37 -7.41 -1.77 8.22
C SER A 37 -6.86 -0.34 8.31
N LYS A 38 -6.70 0.18 9.53
CA LYS A 38 -6.15 1.53 9.75
C LYS A 38 -4.65 1.62 9.44
N ASN A 39 -3.89 0.55 9.73
CA ASN A 39 -2.49 0.44 9.32
C ASN A 39 -2.35 0.29 7.79
N ASN A 40 -3.30 -0.39 7.16
CA ASN A 40 -3.30 -0.58 5.71
C ASN A 40 -3.46 0.76 4.97
N THR A 41 -4.29 1.69 5.46
CA THR A 41 -4.47 3.01 4.84
C THR A 41 -3.18 3.84 4.80
N LEU A 42 -2.36 3.81 5.86
CA LEU A 42 -1.08 4.54 5.88
C LEU A 42 -0.06 3.91 4.92
N VAL A 43 0.02 2.57 4.87
CA VAL A 43 0.91 1.85 3.96
C VAL A 43 0.51 2.09 2.50
N GLU A 44 -0.78 2.06 2.19
CA GLU A 44 -1.32 2.38 0.86
C GLU A 44 -1.04 3.83 0.48
N ALA A 45 -1.23 4.79 1.40
CA ALA A 45 -0.92 6.20 1.18
C ALA A 45 0.56 6.42 0.90
N LEU A 46 1.45 5.83 1.70
CA LEU A 46 2.91 5.90 1.51
C LEU A 46 3.33 5.24 0.18
N SER A 47 2.72 4.10 -0.18
CA SER A 47 2.98 3.42 -1.44
C SER A 47 2.54 4.27 -2.64
N GLY A 48 1.39 4.93 -2.55
CA GLY A 48 0.90 5.86 -3.57
C GLY A 48 1.82 7.05 -3.77
N LEU A 49 2.30 7.67 -2.68
CA LEU A 49 3.28 8.75 -2.73
C LEU A 49 4.59 8.30 -3.39
N PHE A 50 5.11 7.13 -3.02
CA PHE A 50 6.31 6.56 -3.62
C PHE A 50 6.14 6.33 -5.13
N ILE A 51 5.01 5.76 -5.57
CA ILE A 51 4.73 5.58 -7.00
C ILE A 51 4.69 6.93 -7.72
N GLN A 52 4.08 7.95 -7.12
CA GLN A 52 4.03 9.29 -7.71
C GLN A 52 5.42 9.91 -7.86
N GLU A 53 6.28 9.79 -6.85
CA GLU A 53 7.68 10.23 -6.90
C GLU A 53 8.47 9.50 -7.99
N VAL A 54 8.34 8.16 -8.06
CA VAL A 54 8.96 7.33 -9.11
C VAL A 54 8.53 7.81 -10.51
N PHE A 55 7.23 8.03 -10.70
CA PHE A 55 6.69 8.46 -12.00
C PHE A 55 7.08 9.89 -12.35
N SER A 56 7.30 10.78 -11.38
CA SER A 56 7.77 12.15 -11.61
C SER A 56 9.12 12.21 -12.34
N LEU A 57 9.93 11.15 -12.23
CA LEU A 57 11.20 11.01 -12.92
C LEU A 57 11.02 10.67 -14.42
N LEU A 58 9.85 10.25 -14.86
CA LEU A 58 9.58 9.80 -16.22
C LEU A 58 8.91 10.89 -17.05
N THR A 59 9.15 10.88 -18.36
CA THR A 59 8.35 11.68 -19.30
C THR A 59 6.91 11.15 -19.34
N THR A 60 5.93 11.98 -19.73
CA THR A 60 4.53 11.57 -19.86
C THR A 60 4.35 10.31 -20.72
N GLN A 61 5.11 10.19 -21.81
CA GLN A 61 5.04 9.01 -22.68
C GLN A 61 5.58 7.76 -22.00
N GLN A 62 6.66 7.89 -21.22
CA GLN A 62 7.21 6.80 -20.41
C GLN A 62 6.25 6.37 -19.30
N GLN A 63 5.62 7.33 -18.62
CA GLN A 63 4.60 7.06 -17.60
C GLN A 63 3.45 6.23 -18.18
N LYS A 64 2.90 6.64 -19.33
CA LYS A 64 1.83 5.91 -20.03
C LYS A 64 2.21 4.47 -20.35
N VAL A 65 3.41 4.26 -20.91
CA VAL A 65 3.91 2.93 -21.26
C VAL A 65 4.14 2.06 -20.02
N ILE A 66 4.74 2.61 -18.96
CA ILE A 66 4.97 1.85 -17.72
C ILE A 66 3.65 1.51 -17.02
N LYS A 67 2.70 2.45 -16.98
CA LYS A 67 1.37 2.20 -16.43
C LYS A 67 0.69 1.03 -17.15
N ALA A 68 0.57 1.11 -18.48
CA ALA A 68 -0.08 0.07 -19.28
C ALA A 68 0.61 -1.29 -19.14
N THR A 69 1.95 -1.33 -19.24
CA THR A 69 2.67 -2.62 -19.33
C THR A 69 3.05 -3.25 -17.99
N ILE A 70 3.28 -2.44 -16.94
CA ILE A 70 3.77 -2.93 -15.65
C ILE A 70 2.66 -2.91 -14.59
N LEU A 71 1.90 -1.81 -14.50
CA LEU A 71 0.84 -1.70 -13.49
C LEU A 71 -0.45 -2.39 -13.93
N GLU A 72 -0.82 -2.26 -15.20
CA GLU A 72 -2.06 -2.81 -15.75
C GLU A 72 -1.84 -4.16 -16.45
N GLY A 73 -0.59 -4.58 -16.65
CA GLY A 73 -0.23 -5.91 -17.17
C GLY A 73 -0.48 -6.11 -18.67
N ALA A 74 -0.75 -5.06 -19.43
CA ALA A 74 -0.95 -5.15 -20.87
C ALA A 74 0.34 -5.60 -21.59
N THR A 75 0.19 -6.42 -22.63
CA THR A 75 1.32 -6.76 -23.49
C THR A 75 1.79 -5.52 -24.26
N GLU A 76 3.04 -5.53 -24.72
CA GLU A 76 3.58 -4.44 -25.54
C GLU A 76 2.78 -4.20 -26.82
N ARG A 77 2.09 -5.24 -27.33
CA ARG A 77 1.25 -5.14 -28.52
C ARG A 77 -0.06 -4.43 -28.20
N GLU A 78 -0.71 -4.77 -27.09
CA GLU A 78 -1.94 -4.10 -26.64
C GLU A 78 -1.67 -2.63 -26.32
N ALA A 79 -0.60 -2.35 -25.55
CA ALA A 79 -0.19 -0.98 -25.24
C ALA A 79 0.18 -0.18 -26.50
N ALA A 80 0.75 -0.82 -27.54
CA ALA A 80 1.06 -0.16 -28.80
C ALA A 80 -0.22 0.28 -29.54
N ILE A 81 -1.25 -0.58 -29.56
CA ILE A 81 -2.55 -0.27 -30.15
C ILE A 81 -3.20 0.88 -29.39
N GLU A 82 -3.24 0.81 -28.06
CA GLU A 82 -3.85 1.84 -27.20
C GLU A 82 -3.18 3.20 -27.34
N LEU A 83 -1.84 3.22 -27.37
CA LEU A 83 -1.06 4.46 -27.40
C LEU A 83 -0.81 4.99 -28.83
N GLY A 84 -1.30 4.30 -29.87
CA GLY A 84 -1.15 4.72 -31.26
C GLY A 84 0.32 4.72 -31.75
N VAL A 85 1.13 3.79 -31.27
CA VAL A 85 2.57 3.68 -31.62
C VAL A 85 2.93 2.25 -32.03
N THR A 86 4.16 2.03 -32.50
CA THR A 86 4.62 0.67 -32.85
C THR A 86 5.00 -0.13 -31.61
N LYS A 87 4.92 -1.47 -31.69
CA LYS A 87 5.41 -2.37 -30.62
C LYS A 87 6.87 -2.07 -30.26
N GLN A 88 7.72 -1.83 -31.27
CA GLN A 88 9.12 -1.48 -31.06
C GLN A 88 9.28 -0.16 -30.30
N ALA A 89 8.43 0.83 -30.59
CA ALA A 89 8.41 2.09 -29.85
C ALA A 89 8.06 1.85 -28.37
N VAL A 90 7.03 1.04 -28.08
CA VAL A 90 6.65 0.67 -26.70
C VAL A 90 7.82 0.00 -25.98
N ASN A 91 8.44 -1.01 -26.59
CA ASN A 91 9.60 -1.71 -26.00
C ASN A 91 10.76 -0.74 -25.72
N ASN A 92 11.09 0.14 -26.68
CA ASN A 92 12.15 1.14 -26.51
C ASN A 92 11.84 2.14 -25.39
N ILE A 93 10.60 2.64 -25.32
CA ILE A 93 10.16 3.56 -24.27
C ILE A 93 10.21 2.88 -22.90
N LYS A 94 9.71 1.64 -22.80
CA LYS A 94 9.76 0.82 -21.58
C LYS A 94 11.19 0.66 -21.08
N ASN A 95 12.10 0.22 -21.95
CA ASN A 95 13.50 0.01 -21.57
C ASN A 95 14.20 1.30 -21.14
N ARG A 96 13.91 2.43 -21.80
CA ARG A 96 14.43 3.75 -21.41
C ARG A 96 13.89 4.18 -20.05
N ALA A 97 12.60 3.98 -19.80
CA ALA A 97 11.98 4.29 -18.52
C ALA A 97 12.59 3.46 -17.40
N LEU A 98 12.65 2.13 -17.55
CA LEU A 98 13.24 1.22 -16.56
C LEU A 98 14.72 1.53 -16.30
N LYS A 99 15.49 1.86 -17.33
CA LYS A 99 16.89 2.29 -17.17
C LYS A 99 17.01 3.58 -16.36
N LYS A 100 16.09 4.54 -16.59
CA LYS A 100 16.06 5.79 -15.84
C LYS A 100 15.73 5.53 -14.37
N LEU A 101 14.67 4.78 -14.10
CA LEU A 101 14.30 4.38 -12.74
C LEU A 101 15.46 3.66 -12.04
N ARG A 102 16.06 2.64 -12.67
CA ARG A 102 17.19 1.91 -12.11
C ARG A 102 18.35 2.84 -11.72
N LYS A 103 18.68 3.84 -12.53
CA LYS A 103 19.74 4.81 -12.21
C LYS A 103 19.41 5.62 -10.94
N HIS A 104 18.15 5.98 -10.74
CA HIS A 104 17.75 6.76 -9.58
C HIS A 104 17.66 5.91 -8.30
N PHE A 105 17.21 4.66 -8.39
CA PHE A 105 17.00 3.80 -7.21
C PHE A 105 18.20 2.91 -6.82
N VAL A 106 19.10 2.57 -7.74
CA VAL A 106 20.32 1.79 -7.42
C VAL A 106 21.46 2.69 -6.97
N SER A 107 21.39 4.00 -7.24
CA SER A 107 22.38 4.98 -6.76
C SER A 107 22.03 5.61 -5.41
N THR A 108 20.81 5.41 -4.91
CA THR A 108 20.47 5.55 -3.49
C THR A 108 20.82 4.23 -2.81
N GLU A 109 21.71 4.26 -1.83
CA GLU A 109 22.19 3.09 -1.09
C GLU A 109 21.07 2.16 -0.59
N PRO A 110 21.35 0.85 -0.37
CA PRO A 110 20.38 -0.06 0.20
C PRO A 110 19.92 0.46 1.56
N PHE A 111 18.61 0.43 1.79
CA PHE A 111 18.07 0.53 3.15
C PHE A 111 18.51 -0.72 3.91
N ASP A 112 19.69 -0.65 4.55
CA ASP A 112 20.04 -1.56 5.63
C ASP A 112 19.10 -1.25 6.81
N GLN A 113 18.23 -2.20 7.14
CA GLN A 113 17.52 -2.31 8.41
C GLN A 113 18.07 -3.50 9.19
#